data_AF-A0A3L7W0C5-F1
#
_entry.id   AF-A0A3L7W0C5-F1
#
_cell.length_a   1.000
_cell.length_b   1.000
_cell.length_c   1.000
_cell.angle_alpha   90.00
_cell.angle_beta   90.00
_cell.angle_gamma   90.00
#
_symmetry.space_group_name_H-M   'P 1'
#
loop_
_entity.id
_entity.type
_entity.pdbx_description
1 polymer ?
#
loop_
_entity_poly.entity_id
_entity_poly.type
_entity_poly.pdbx_seq_one_letter_code
_entity_poly.pdbx_strand_id
1 'polypeptide(L)'
;MEFLRSILEWIVALIGPLVAPDWAALIRLIPIGVLLLVAGFYLWVLLRYRGAGRRRIGMRMRAAQPPAGIHLPGPSLAPLLVSAGAGALFFSVALGGAALAVAASLFVLALLAWGREAVREYDALGGGHSNALTPIGSSSAAPSGPPEGVHLPPPSLLPLLVSLSAAVLLFGVAVGASIAILGALMTALALVGWLVDAGREYRATAEADATGHLVSPTPRRAPIAAIALLSILFVLVGGTQAGILPPKFGEASPVPSGDGGSPAPSGDASAAPSVSCDTAGALSANAGAASGVTVAIVAEGVKYTAASVEAPADAPFAMSFENRDAGIPHNVAIHVGGPGCVGAELWQGAIFPGVATQTYDVPALAAGSYVFVCTVHPNMVGTLTVK
;
A
#
# COMPACT_ATOMS: atom_id res chain seq x y z
N MET A 1 1.71 29.86 47.27
CA MET A 1 2.25 29.20 46.07
C MET A 1 1.44 27.96 45.69
N GLU A 2 1.04 27.09 46.64
CA GLU A 2 0.21 25.90 46.36
C GLU A 2 -1.19 26.23 45.79
N PHE A 3 -1.86 27.26 46.30
CA PHE A 3 -3.17 27.68 45.79
C PHE A 3 -3.17 28.10 44.30
N LEU A 4 -2.11 28.80 43.88
CA LEU A 4 -1.94 29.17 42.46
C LEU A 4 -1.62 27.95 41.58
N ARG A 5 -0.86 26.98 42.10
CA ARG A 5 -0.59 25.71 41.41
C ARG A 5 -1.87 24.89 41.26
N SER A 6 -2.68 24.76 42.30
CA SER A 6 -3.95 24.02 42.23
C SER A 6 -4.95 24.64 41.26
N ILE A 7 -5.01 25.98 41.19
CA ILE A 7 -5.87 26.67 40.20
C ILE A 7 -5.36 26.43 38.78
N LEU A 8 -4.05 26.53 38.55
CA LEU A 8 -3.46 26.29 37.23
C LEU A 8 -3.69 24.85 36.78
N GLU A 9 -3.48 23.86 37.65
CA GLU A 9 -3.73 22.44 37.39
C GLU A 9 -5.21 22.18 37.08
N TRP A 10 -6.13 22.82 37.82
CA TRP A 10 -7.57 22.70 37.55
C TRP A 10 -7.95 23.30 36.18
N ILE A 11 -7.40 24.46 35.82
CA ILE A 11 -7.62 25.09 34.50
C ILE A 11 -7.05 24.21 33.38
N VAL A 12 -5.83 23.68 33.54
CA VAL A 12 -5.20 22.80 32.55
C VAL A 12 -5.95 21.48 32.43
N ALA A 13 -6.48 20.90 33.51
CA ALA A 13 -7.31 19.70 33.44
C ALA A 13 -8.66 19.96 32.73
N LEU A 14 -9.24 21.15 32.90
CA LEU A 14 -10.49 21.53 32.26
C LEU A 14 -10.32 21.82 30.76
N ILE A 15 -9.24 22.52 30.39
CA ILE A 15 -8.98 22.99 29.02
C ILE A 15 -8.12 22.01 28.21
N GLY A 16 -7.31 21.19 28.87
CA GLY A 16 -6.37 20.24 28.27
C GLY A 16 -7.01 19.31 27.23
N PRO A 17 -8.14 18.64 27.52
CA PRO A 17 -8.84 17.80 26.54
C PRO A 17 -9.39 18.57 25.34
N LEU A 18 -9.62 19.88 25.47
CA LEU A 18 -10.13 20.76 24.42
C LEU A 18 -9.00 21.30 23.53
N VAL A 19 -7.83 21.57 24.11
CA VAL A 19 -6.65 22.11 23.40
C VAL A 19 -5.79 21.00 22.82
N ALA A 20 -5.67 19.87 23.52
CA ALA A 20 -4.94 18.68 23.10
C ALA A 20 -5.85 17.45 23.29
N PRO A 21 -6.88 17.27 22.45
CA PRO A 21 -7.70 16.07 22.49
C PRO A 21 -6.84 14.83 22.26
N ASP A 22 -7.29 13.70 22.80
CA ASP A 22 -6.64 12.41 22.54
C ASP A 22 -6.83 12.02 21.08
N TRP A 23 -5.89 12.47 20.24
CA TRP A 23 -5.85 12.16 18.82
C TRP A 23 -5.72 10.65 18.59
N ALA A 24 -5.10 9.91 19.50
CA ALA A 24 -5.00 8.46 19.38
C ALA A 24 -6.37 7.79 19.57
N ALA A 25 -7.18 8.25 20.52
CA ALA A 25 -8.56 7.81 20.67
C ALA A 25 -9.41 8.13 19.43
N LEU A 26 -9.28 9.35 18.87
CA LEU A 26 -10.00 9.72 17.65
C LEU A 26 -9.58 8.87 16.46
N ILE A 27 -8.27 8.64 16.26
CA ILE A 27 -7.74 7.80 15.18
C ILE A 27 -8.26 6.36 15.30
N ARG A 28 -8.35 5.82 16.52
CA ARG A 28 -8.93 4.48 16.77
C ARG A 28 -10.41 4.38 16.38
N LEU A 29 -11.14 5.49 16.32
CA LEU A 29 -12.55 5.52 15.91
C LEU A 29 -12.74 5.61 14.38
N ILE A 30 -11.72 6.03 13.62
CA ILE A 30 -11.81 6.19 12.15
C ILE A 30 -12.30 4.89 11.46
N PRO A 31 -11.74 3.69 11.74
CA PRO A 31 -12.19 2.46 11.08
C PRO A 31 -13.66 2.15 11.35
N ILE A 32 -14.13 2.42 12.57
CA ILE A 32 -15.53 2.21 12.97
C ILE A 32 -16.44 3.19 12.23
N GLY A 33 -16.05 4.47 12.15
CA GLY A 33 -16.79 5.48 11.39
C GLY A 33 -16.91 5.14 9.91
N VAL A 34 -15.83 4.68 9.28
CA VAL A 34 -15.83 4.21 7.88
C VAL A 34 -16.74 2.99 7.72
N LEU A 35 -16.67 2.02 8.61
CA LEU A 35 -17.49 0.81 8.55
C LEU A 35 -18.99 1.15 8.69
N LEU A 36 -19.35 2.04 9.61
CA LEU A 36 -20.72 2.53 9.77
C LEU A 36 -21.23 3.27 8.53
N LEU A 37 -20.39 4.09 7.90
CA LEU A 37 -20.72 4.78 6.65
C LEU A 37 -21.00 3.78 5.52
N VAL A 38 -20.12 2.78 5.35
CA VAL A 38 -20.28 1.74 4.33
C VAL A 38 -21.54 0.90 4.60
N ALA A 39 -21.75 0.45 5.83
CA ALA A 39 -22.94 -0.30 6.22
C ALA A 39 -24.22 0.52 6.01
N GLY A 40 -24.20 1.80 6.38
CA GLY A 40 -25.30 2.73 6.17
C GLY A 40 -25.63 2.93 4.69
N PHE A 41 -24.61 3.06 3.83
CA PHE A 41 -24.78 3.13 2.38
C PHE A 41 -25.45 1.86 1.83
N TYR A 42 -24.96 0.67 2.20
CA TYR A 42 -25.55 -0.59 1.75
C TYR A 42 -26.99 -0.78 2.27
N LEU A 43 -27.26 -0.42 3.52
CA LEU A 43 -28.61 -0.43 4.06
C LEU A 43 -29.53 0.51 3.27
N TRP A 44 -29.08 1.73 2.96
CA TRP A 44 -29.82 2.66 2.13
C TRP A 44 -30.10 2.11 0.72
N VAL A 45 -29.10 1.49 0.07
CA VAL A 45 -29.28 0.82 -1.23
C VAL A 45 -30.32 -0.29 -1.12
N LEU A 46 -30.25 -1.15 -0.11
CA LEU A 46 -31.20 -2.24 0.12
C LEU A 46 -32.62 -1.71 0.34
N LEU A 47 -32.78 -0.69 1.17
CA LEU A 47 -34.07 -0.04 1.42
C LEU A 47 -34.65 0.56 0.13
N ARG A 48 -33.81 1.22 -0.68
CA ARG A 48 -34.22 1.75 -1.99
C ARG A 48 -34.65 0.63 -2.95
N TYR A 49 -33.93 -0.49 -2.94
CA TYR A 49 -34.23 -1.63 -3.80
C TYR A 49 -35.55 -2.32 -3.42
N ARG A 50 -35.90 -2.36 -2.13
CA ARG A 50 -37.19 -2.88 -1.67
C ARG A 50 -38.39 -2.09 -2.21
N GLY A 51 -38.21 -0.79 -2.46
CA GLY A 51 -39.23 0.07 -3.06
C GLY A 51 -39.21 0.12 -4.59
N ALA A 52 -38.22 -0.50 -5.24
CA ALA A 52 -38.16 -0.56 -6.69
C ALA A 52 -39.23 -1.54 -7.21
N GLY A 53 -40.17 -1.04 -8.02
CA GLY A 53 -41.19 -1.88 -8.65
C GLY A 53 -40.59 -2.97 -9.53
N ARG A 54 -41.39 -4.01 -9.85
CA ARG A 54 -40.99 -5.04 -10.84
C ARG A 54 -40.51 -4.34 -12.11
N ARG A 55 -39.27 -4.62 -12.55
CA ARG A 55 -38.75 -4.15 -13.84
C ARG A 55 -39.72 -4.61 -14.94
N ARG A 56 -40.57 -3.70 -15.42
CA ARG A 56 -41.40 -3.94 -16.59
C ARG A 56 -40.48 -3.74 -17.78
N ILE A 57 -39.82 -4.82 -18.20
CA ILE A 57 -39.20 -4.87 -19.52
C ILE A 57 -40.36 -4.74 -20.50
N GLY A 58 -40.45 -3.60 -21.19
CA GLY A 58 -41.61 -3.23 -22.03
C GLY A 58 -41.88 -4.17 -23.21
N MET A 59 -41.06 -5.21 -23.39
CA MET A 59 -41.22 -6.22 -24.42
C MET A 59 -41.18 -7.61 -23.80
N ARG A 60 -42.00 -8.53 -24.34
CA ARG A 60 -41.83 -9.97 -24.08
C ARG A 60 -40.37 -10.32 -24.34
N MET A 61 -39.69 -10.96 -23.38
CA MET A 61 -38.37 -11.55 -23.63
C MET A 61 -38.52 -12.50 -24.82
N ARG A 62 -38.15 -12.05 -26.01
CA ARG A 62 -37.85 -12.95 -27.12
C ARG A 62 -36.62 -13.71 -26.67
N ALA A 63 -36.64 -15.03 -26.78
CA ALA A 63 -35.41 -15.80 -26.65
C ALA A 63 -34.41 -15.17 -27.63
N ALA A 64 -33.35 -14.56 -27.10
CA ALA A 64 -32.32 -13.93 -27.91
C ALA A 64 -31.61 -15.04 -28.66
N GLN A 65 -32.09 -15.35 -29.87
CA GLN A 65 -31.33 -16.15 -30.81
C GLN A 65 -30.24 -15.21 -31.33
N PRO A 66 -28.96 -15.44 -30.98
CA PRO A 66 -27.91 -14.55 -31.45
C PRO A 66 -27.90 -14.57 -32.98
N PRO A 67 -27.68 -13.42 -33.66
CA PRO A 67 -27.57 -13.36 -35.10
C PRO A 67 -26.55 -14.39 -35.64
N ALA A 68 -26.75 -14.88 -36.86
CA ALA A 68 -25.82 -15.83 -37.48
C ALA A 68 -24.38 -15.28 -37.43
N GLY A 69 -23.46 -16.07 -36.88
CA GLY A 69 -22.05 -15.68 -36.68
C GLY A 69 -21.73 -15.02 -35.33
N ILE A 70 -22.73 -14.70 -34.50
CA ILE A 70 -22.54 -14.27 -33.11
C ILE A 70 -22.82 -15.48 -32.21
N HIS A 71 -21.87 -15.81 -31.33
CA HIS A 71 -22.04 -16.81 -30.29
C HIS A 71 -21.74 -16.13 -28.95
N LEU A 72 -22.51 -16.49 -27.94
CA LEU A 72 -22.14 -16.15 -26.57
C LEU A 72 -21.13 -17.20 -26.10
N PRO A 73 -20.07 -16.80 -25.38
CA PRO A 73 -19.16 -17.76 -24.80
C PRO A 73 -19.92 -18.71 -23.87
N GLY A 74 -19.56 -19.99 -23.91
CA GLY A 74 -20.12 -21.02 -23.05
C GLY A 74 -19.84 -20.76 -21.56
N PRO A 75 -20.51 -21.48 -20.65
CA PRO A 75 -20.23 -21.36 -19.22
C PRO A 75 -18.78 -21.78 -18.93
N SER A 76 -17.99 -20.84 -18.40
CA SER A 76 -16.58 -21.06 -18.03
C SER A 76 -16.34 -20.82 -16.54
N LEU A 77 -15.64 -21.75 -15.87
CA LEU A 77 -15.12 -21.55 -14.51
C LEU A 77 -13.76 -20.83 -14.49
N ALA A 78 -13.14 -20.65 -15.65
CA ALA A 78 -11.78 -20.15 -15.73
C ALA A 78 -11.59 -18.74 -15.13
N PRO A 79 -12.51 -17.76 -15.32
CA PRO A 79 -12.37 -16.46 -14.66
C PRO A 79 -12.35 -16.54 -13.13
N LEU A 80 -13.12 -17.46 -12.54
CA LEU A 80 -13.14 -17.70 -11.10
C LEU A 80 -11.81 -18.30 -10.62
N LEU A 81 -11.31 -19.31 -11.34
CA LEU A 81 -10.04 -19.97 -11.02
C LEU A 81 -8.83 -19.04 -11.17
N VAL A 82 -8.83 -18.20 -12.21
CA VAL A 82 -7.80 -17.17 -12.42
C VAL A 82 -7.84 -16.14 -11.28
N SER A 83 -9.03 -15.71 -10.87
CA SER A 83 -9.18 -14.77 -9.74
C SER A 83 -8.73 -15.37 -8.41
N ALA A 84 -9.12 -16.62 -8.13
CA ALA A 84 -8.69 -17.34 -6.93
C ALA A 84 -7.17 -17.60 -6.94
N GLY A 85 -6.61 -17.98 -8.09
CA GLY A 85 -5.18 -18.18 -8.28
C GLY A 85 -4.39 -16.88 -8.10
N ALA A 86 -4.89 -15.75 -8.62
CA ALA A 86 -4.29 -14.44 -8.39
C ALA A 86 -4.33 -14.06 -6.90
N GLY A 87 -5.46 -14.26 -6.23
CA GLY A 87 -5.59 -14.02 -4.78
C GLY A 87 -4.61 -14.85 -3.96
N ALA A 88 -4.47 -16.15 -4.28
CA ALA A 88 -3.51 -17.03 -3.64
C ALA A 88 -2.06 -16.58 -3.90
N LEU A 89 -1.76 -16.14 -5.13
CA LEU A 89 -0.44 -15.60 -5.50
C LEU A 89 -0.11 -14.38 -4.63
N PHE A 90 -1.01 -13.40 -4.54
CA PHE A 90 -0.82 -12.21 -3.71
C PHE A 90 -0.59 -12.54 -2.23
N PHE A 91 -1.38 -13.45 -1.66
CA PHE A 91 -1.20 -13.85 -0.27
C PHE A 91 0.14 -14.58 -0.06
N SER A 92 0.53 -15.43 -1.01
CA SER A 92 1.76 -16.22 -0.93
C SER A 92 3.05 -15.40 -1.05
N VAL A 93 2.99 -14.18 -1.61
CA VAL A 93 4.14 -13.26 -1.63
C VAL A 93 4.62 -12.93 -0.21
N ALA A 94 3.70 -12.78 0.75
CA ALA A 94 4.05 -12.51 2.14
C ALA A 94 4.60 -13.75 2.88
N LEU A 95 4.25 -14.96 2.44
CA LEU A 95 4.71 -16.21 3.05
C LEU A 95 6.03 -16.72 2.43
N GLY A 96 6.32 -16.35 1.18
CA GLY A 96 7.52 -16.74 0.45
C GLY A 96 7.61 -18.24 0.15
N GLY A 97 8.79 -18.66 -0.36
CA GLY A 97 9.18 -20.05 -0.49
C GLY A 97 8.21 -20.94 -1.30
N ALA A 98 7.90 -22.11 -0.74
CA ALA A 98 7.08 -23.12 -1.42
C ALA A 98 5.63 -22.66 -1.67
N ALA A 99 5.07 -21.83 -0.80
CA ALA A 99 3.72 -21.30 -0.96
C ALA A 99 3.60 -20.45 -2.23
N LEU A 100 4.61 -19.60 -2.50
CA LEU A 100 4.67 -18.78 -3.71
C LEU A 100 4.79 -19.63 -4.98
N ALA A 101 5.64 -20.66 -4.95
CA ALA A 101 5.83 -21.56 -6.09
C ALA A 101 4.55 -22.33 -6.45
N VAL A 102 3.81 -22.81 -5.43
CA VAL A 102 2.54 -23.52 -5.61
C VAL A 102 1.48 -22.58 -6.16
N ALA A 103 1.31 -21.39 -5.57
CA ALA A 103 0.32 -20.42 -6.03
C ALA A 103 0.60 -19.94 -7.47
N ALA A 104 1.87 -19.69 -7.80
CA ALA A 104 2.28 -19.33 -9.16
C ALA A 104 1.96 -20.45 -10.16
N SER A 105 2.26 -21.70 -9.80
CA SER A 105 1.96 -22.86 -10.64
C SER A 105 0.45 -23.00 -10.89
N LEU A 106 -0.37 -22.88 -9.85
CA LEU A 106 -1.83 -22.93 -9.96
C LEU A 106 -2.39 -21.80 -10.83
N PHE A 107 -1.86 -20.59 -10.69
CA PHE A 107 -2.25 -19.45 -11.50
C PHE A 107 -1.93 -19.66 -12.99
N VAL A 108 -0.72 -20.14 -13.31
CA VAL A 108 -0.33 -20.47 -14.67
C VAL A 108 -1.21 -21.58 -15.26
N LEU A 109 -1.50 -22.63 -14.49
CA LEU A 109 -2.39 -23.70 -14.93
C LEU A 109 -3.82 -23.19 -15.20
N ALA A 110 -4.33 -22.27 -14.38
CA ALA A 110 -5.63 -21.64 -14.61
C ALA A 110 -5.65 -20.82 -15.92
N LEU A 111 -4.59 -20.05 -16.21
CA LEU A 111 -4.45 -19.31 -17.46
C LEU A 111 -4.35 -20.24 -18.68
N LEU A 112 -3.58 -21.32 -18.58
CA LEU A 112 -3.46 -22.32 -19.65
C LEU A 112 -4.79 -23.03 -19.90
N ALA A 113 -5.52 -23.40 -18.84
CA ALA A 113 -6.84 -24.00 -18.95
C ALA A 113 -7.83 -23.05 -19.64
N TRP A 114 -7.81 -21.77 -19.27
CA TRP A 114 -8.63 -20.74 -19.90
C TRP A 114 -8.28 -20.56 -21.38
N GLY A 115 -6.99 -20.46 -21.72
CA GLY A 115 -6.54 -20.33 -23.09
C GLY A 115 -6.95 -21.52 -23.96
N ARG A 116 -6.86 -22.75 -23.43
CA ARG A 116 -7.33 -23.95 -24.13
C ARG A 116 -8.84 -23.99 -24.31
N GLU A 117 -9.60 -23.47 -23.35
CA GLU A 117 -11.04 -23.31 -23.47
C GLU A 117 -11.39 -22.32 -24.59
N ALA A 118 -10.77 -21.14 -24.57
CA ALA A 118 -10.98 -20.11 -25.58
C ALA A 118 -10.61 -20.57 -27.00
N VAL A 119 -9.51 -21.31 -27.17
CA VAL A 119 -9.14 -21.89 -28.49
C VAL A 119 -10.13 -22.93 -28.96
N ARG A 120 -10.59 -23.82 -28.07
CA ARG A 120 -11.61 -24.83 -28.43
C ARG A 120 -12.93 -24.17 -28.84
N GLU A 121 -13.31 -23.11 -28.14
CA GLU A 121 -14.48 -22.31 -28.48
C GLU A 121 -14.28 -21.65 -29.86
N TYR A 122 -13.13 -21.00 -30.10
CA TYR A 122 -12.78 -20.43 -31.40
C TYR A 122 -12.86 -21.45 -32.55
N ASP A 123 -12.32 -22.65 -32.36
CA ASP A 123 -12.32 -23.72 -33.36
C ASP A 123 -13.74 -24.25 -33.61
N ALA A 124 -14.55 -24.40 -32.57
CA ALA A 124 -15.94 -24.87 -32.66
C ALA A 124 -16.83 -23.93 -33.49
N LEU A 125 -16.42 -22.67 -33.62
CA LEU A 125 -17.12 -21.65 -34.41
C LEU A 125 -16.70 -21.67 -35.89
N GLY A 126 -15.78 -22.54 -36.26
CA GLY A 126 -15.26 -22.61 -37.62
C GLY A 126 -14.29 -21.47 -37.94
N GLY A 127 -13.55 -20.93 -36.96
CA GLY A 127 -12.60 -19.83 -37.14
C GLY A 127 -11.47 -20.06 -38.18
N GLY A 128 -11.36 -21.29 -38.72
CA GLY A 128 -10.51 -21.62 -39.88
C GLY A 128 -11.18 -21.51 -41.25
N HIS A 129 -12.50 -21.27 -41.33
CA HIS A 129 -13.28 -21.25 -42.59
C HIS A 129 -13.92 -19.89 -42.90
N SER A 130 -13.77 -18.90 -42.02
CA SER A 130 -14.33 -17.58 -42.22
C SER A 130 -13.49 -16.76 -43.20
N ASN A 131 -13.90 -16.75 -44.47
CA ASN A 131 -13.71 -15.64 -45.41
C ASN A 131 -14.41 -14.34 -44.91
N ALA A 132 -14.33 -14.02 -43.61
CA ALA A 132 -15.03 -12.90 -42.97
C ALA A 132 -14.31 -11.55 -43.17
N LEU A 133 -13.18 -11.55 -43.87
CA LEU A 133 -12.51 -10.34 -44.34
C LEU A 133 -12.72 -10.21 -45.86
N THR A 134 -13.97 -10.08 -46.29
CA THR A 134 -14.22 -9.46 -47.60
C THR A 134 -13.93 -7.96 -47.48
N PRO A 135 -13.01 -7.40 -48.28
CA PRO A 135 -12.85 -5.96 -48.34
C PRO A 135 -14.18 -5.38 -48.83
N ILE A 136 -14.80 -4.50 -48.04
CA ILE A 136 -16.04 -3.84 -48.45
C ILE A 136 -15.71 -2.94 -49.65
N GLY A 137 -15.91 -3.49 -50.85
CA GLY A 137 -16.10 -2.72 -52.06
C GLY A 137 -17.47 -2.05 -51.99
N SER A 138 -17.46 -0.74 -51.85
CA SER A 138 -18.46 0.24 -52.30
C SER A 138 -19.88 -0.31 -52.56
N SER A 139 -20.80 -0.18 -51.60
CA SER A 139 -22.15 0.39 -51.80
C SER A 139 -23.12 0.06 -50.65
N SER A 140 -24.05 1.00 -50.44
CA SER A 140 -25.23 0.97 -49.57
C SER A 140 -25.05 1.51 -48.14
N ALA A 141 -25.77 2.59 -47.88
CA ALA A 141 -25.87 3.28 -46.62
C ALA A 141 -26.70 2.50 -45.57
N ALA A 142 -26.33 2.68 -44.30
CA ALA A 142 -26.97 2.32 -43.02
C ALA A 142 -26.88 0.84 -42.55
N PRO A 143 -26.79 0.54 -41.22
CA PRO A 143 -26.66 1.41 -40.04
C PRO A 143 -25.27 1.29 -39.34
N SER A 144 -24.85 2.35 -38.64
CA SER A 144 -23.56 2.47 -37.94
C SER A 144 -23.50 1.76 -36.57
N GLY A 145 -24.26 0.69 -36.38
CA GLY A 145 -24.46 0.08 -35.07
C GLY A 145 -24.66 -1.44 -35.13
N PRO A 146 -24.44 -2.13 -33.99
CA PRO A 146 -24.73 -3.55 -33.87
C PRO A 146 -26.22 -3.85 -34.20
N PRO A 147 -26.56 -5.08 -34.62
CA PRO A 147 -27.93 -5.48 -34.93
C PRO A 147 -28.92 -5.14 -33.81
N GLU A 148 -30.20 -4.96 -34.14
CA GLU A 148 -31.25 -4.73 -33.14
C GLU A 148 -31.20 -5.79 -32.02
N GLY A 149 -31.14 -5.33 -30.77
CA GLY A 149 -31.04 -6.20 -29.59
C GLY A 149 -29.62 -6.62 -29.19
N VAL A 150 -28.59 -6.25 -29.97
CA VAL A 150 -27.18 -6.47 -29.60
C VAL A 150 -26.60 -5.16 -29.06
N HIS A 151 -26.31 -5.14 -27.76
CA HIS A 151 -25.66 -4.00 -27.11
C HIS A 151 -24.22 -4.38 -26.78
N LEU A 152 -23.27 -3.81 -27.53
CA LEU A 152 -21.85 -3.85 -27.16
C LEU A 152 -21.49 -2.50 -26.53
N PRO A 153 -20.95 -2.48 -25.29
CA PRO A 153 -20.45 -1.25 -24.72
C PRO A 153 -19.32 -0.71 -25.61
N PRO A 154 -19.12 0.61 -25.67
CA PRO A 154 -17.99 1.18 -26.36
C PRO A 154 -16.67 0.61 -25.79
N PRO A 155 -15.63 0.40 -26.62
CA PRO A 155 -14.36 -0.12 -26.14
C PRO A 155 -13.77 0.82 -25.08
N SER A 156 -13.34 0.26 -23.95
CA SER A 156 -12.76 1.02 -22.83
C SER A 156 -11.51 0.35 -22.29
N LEU A 157 -10.45 1.14 -22.13
CA LEU A 157 -9.21 0.71 -21.48
C LEU A 157 -9.26 0.86 -19.94
N LEU A 158 -10.30 1.51 -19.41
CA LEU A 158 -10.38 1.85 -17.99
C LEU A 158 -10.41 0.63 -17.07
N PRO A 159 -11.12 -0.48 -17.36
CA PRO A 159 -11.06 -1.68 -16.54
C PRO A 159 -9.65 -2.26 -16.42
N LEU A 160 -8.89 -2.25 -17.52
CA LEU A 160 -7.50 -2.69 -17.53
C LEU A 160 -6.62 -1.76 -16.68
N LEU A 161 -6.81 -0.45 -16.81
CA LEU A 161 -6.07 0.56 -16.03
C LEU A 161 -6.38 0.46 -14.54
N VAL A 162 -7.63 0.18 -14.14
CA VAL A 162 -8.00 -0.07 -12.73
C VAL A 162 -7.26 -1.29 -12.20
N SER A 163 -7.24 -2.40 -12.93
CA SER A 163 -6.51 -3.61 -12.52
C SER A 163 -5.00 -3.37 -12.42
N LEU A 164 -4.40 -2.69 -13.40
CA LEU A 164 -2.97 -2.39 -13.42
C LEU A 164 -2.58 -1.44 -12.27
N SER A 165 -3.37 -0.40 -12.04
CA SER A 165 -3.12 0.57 -10.98
C SER A 165 -3.32 -0.02 -9.57
N ALA A 166 -4.30 -0.91 -9.41
CA ALA A 166 -4.47 -1.66 -8.18
C ALA A 166 -3.28 -2.59 -7.91
N ALA A 167 -2.72 -3.24 -8.94
CA ALA A 167 -1.51 -4.04 -8.81
C ALA A 167 -0.31 -3.19 -8.37
N VAL A 168 -0.12 -1.99 -8.96
CA VAL A 168 0.93 -1.04 -8.55
C VAL A 168 0.73 -0.58 -7.10
N LEU A 169 -0.51 -0.30 -6.68
CA LEU A 169 -0.85 0.05 -5.30
C LEU A 169 -0.46 -1.07 -4.33
N LEU A 170 -0.92 -2.30 -4.57
CA LEU A 170 -0.65 -3.45 -3.70
C LEU A 170 0.84 -3.77 -3.64
N PHE A 171 1.55 -3.70 -4.79
CA PHE A 171 3.00 -3.84 -4.83
C PHE A 171 3.70 -2.74 -4.03
N GLY A 172 3.23 -1.50 -4.16
CA GLY A 172 3.74 -0.37 -3.41
C GLY A 172 3.59 -0.52 -1.90
N VAL A 173 2.49 -1.10 -1.42
CA VAL A 173 2.31 -1.38 0.02
C VAL A 173 3.42 -2.30 0.55
N ALA A 174 3.91 -3.23 -0.25
CA ALA A 174 5.00 -4.13 0.15
C ALA A 174 6.40 -3.50 0.02
N VAL A 175 6.60 -2.60 -0.95
CA VAL A 175 7.94 -2.10 -1.32
C VAL A 175 8.26 -0.72 -0.76
N GLY A 176 7.28 0.16 -0.61
CA GLY A 176 7.51 1.50 -0.07
C GLY A 176 6.34 2.47 -0.31
N ALA A 177 6.15 3.38 0.65
CA ALA A 177 5.04 4.33 0.68
C ALA A 177 4.91 5.16 -0.60
N SER A 178 6.03 5.54 -1.23
CA SER A 178 6.02 6.33 -2.48
C SER A 178 5.35 5.60 -3.64
N ILE A 179 5.63 4.30 -3.82
CA ILE A 179 4.97 3.49 -4.86
C ILE A 179 3.51 3.23 -4.48
N ALA A 180 3.21 3.03 -3.20
CA ALA A 180 1.83 2.85 -2.73
C ALA A 180 0.96 4.08 -3.03
N ILE A 181 1.46 5.28 -2.71
CA ILE A 181 0.76 6.55 -2.96
C ILE A 181 0.55 6.75 -4.47
N LEU A 182 1.57 6.47 -5.28
CA LEU A 182 1.46 6.54 -6.73
C LEU A 182 0.37 5.58 -7.26
N GLY A 183 0.39 4.32 -6.82
CA GLY A 183 -0.62 3.33 -7.19
C GLY A 183 -2.04 3.74 -6.74
N ALA A 184 -2.18 4.32 -5.54
CA ALA A 184 -3.45 4.83 -5.05
C ALA A 184 -3.99 5.95 -5.94
N LEU A 185 -3.14 6.91 -6.34
CA LEU A 185 -3.51 8.00 -7.24
C LEU A 185 -3.91 7.48 -8.63
N MET A 186 -3.13 6.55 -9.18
CA MET A 186 -3.47 5.89 -10.45
C MET A 186 -4.84 5.19 -10.37
N THR A 187 -5.09 4.48 -9.29
CA THR A 187 -6.35 3.73 -9.06
C THR A 187 -7.53 4.68 -8.94
N ALA A 188 -7.39 5.76 -8.16
CA ALA A 188 -8.43 6.77 -8.01
C ALA A 188 -8.80 7.42 -9.35
N LEU A 189 -7.80 7.82 -10.15
CA LEU A 189 -8.04 8.40 -11.47
C LEU A 189 -8.73 7.43 -12.42
N ALA A 190 -8.31 6.16 -12.43
CA ALA A 190 -8.91 5.13 -13.27
C ALA A 190 -10.37 4.84 -12.86
N LEU A 191 -10.66 4.76 -11.56
CA LEU A 191 -12.00 4.56 -11.03
C LEU A 191 -12.93 5.76 -11.32
N VAL A 192 -12.45 6.99 -11.15
CA VAL A 192 -13.22 8.20 -11.48
C VAL A 192 -13.54 8.22 -12.97
N GLY A 193 -12.55 7.94 -13.82
CA GLY A 193 -12.77 7.82 -15.27
C GLY A 193 -13.82 6.78 -15.60
N TRP A 194 -13.72 5.59 -14.99
CA TRP A 194 -14.66 4.50 -15.23
C TRP A 194 -16.07 4.82 -14.75
N LEU A 195 -16.21 5.48 -13.60
CA LEU A 195 -17.49 5.94 -13.07
C LEU A 195 -18.16 6.98 -14.00
N VAL A 196 -17.38 7.90 -14.57
CA VAL A 196 -17.89 8.89 -15.52
C VAL A 196 -18.39 8.23 -16.79
N ASP A 197 -17.65 7.27 -17.35
CA ASP A 197 -18.07 6.55 -18.56
C ASP A 197 -19.27 5.63 -18.30
N ALA A 198 -19.27 4.88 -17.20
CA ALA A 198 -20.42 4.07 -16.79
C ALA A 198 -21.68 4.94 -16.58
N GLY A 199 -21.53 6.14 -16.03
CA GLY A 199 -22.64 7.09 -15.89
C GLY A 199 -23.17 7.62 -17.22
N ARG A 200 -22.32 7.76 -18.25
CA ARG A 200 -22.75 8.13 -19.61
C ARG A 200 -23.50 7.00 -20.29
N GLU A 201 -22.98 5.78 -20.18
CA GLU A 201 -23.64 4.58 -20.71
C GLU A 201 -25.00 4.35 -20.04
N TYR A 202 -25.08 4.51 -18.72
CA TYR A 202 -26.34 4.42 -17.98
C TYR A 202 -27.39 5.42 -18.49
N ARG A 203 -26.98 6.68 -18.72
CA ARG A 203 -27.90 7.70 -19.27
C ARG A 203 -28.36 7.34 -20.68
N ALA A 204 -27.46 6.87 -21.54
CA ALA A 204 -27.82 6.41 -22.88
C ALA A 204 -28.83 5.23 -22.83
N THR A 205 -28.65 4.29 -21.90
CA THR A 205 -29.64 3.20 -21.70
C THR A 205 -30.99 3.71 -21.20
N ALA A 206 -30.99 4.70 -20.30
CA ALA A 206 -32.23 5.31 -19.82
C ALA A 206 -32.97 6.10 -20.91
N GLU A 207 -32.23 6.78 -21.80
CA GLU A 207 -32.80 7.43 -22.98
C GLU A 207 -33.37 6.40 -23.96
N ALA A 208 -32.66 5.28 -24.16
CA ALA A 208 -33.10 4.18 -25.01
C ALA A 208 -34.39 3.53 -24.53
N ASP A 209 -34.60 3.43 -23.21
CA ASP A 209 -35.87 2.93 -22.65
C ASP A 209 -37.07 3.80 -23.05
N ALA A 210 -36.85 5.10 -23.28
CA ALA A 210 -37.88 6.04 -23.72
C ALA A 210 -38.03 6.11 -25.24
N THR A 211 -36.93 6.03 -25.99
CA THR A 211 -36.92 6.18 -27.45
C THR A 211 -37.06 4.87 -28.22
N GLY A 212 -36.86 3.73 -27.55
CA GLY A 212 -36.82 2.40 -28.16
C GLY A 212 -35.53 2.12 -28.95
N HIS A 213 -34.56 3.03 -28.96
CA HIS A 213 -33.31 2.87 -29.71
C HIS A 213 -32.11 3.36 -28.88
N LEU A 214 -31.14 2.45 -28.64
CA LEU A 214 -29.90 2.79 -27.95
C LEU A 214 -28.90 3.42 -28.92
N VAL A 215 -28.56 4.68 -28.65
CA VAL A 215 -27.42 5.36 -29.28
C VAL A 215 -26.22 5.29 -28.35
N SER A 216 -25.22 4.49 -28.72
CA SER A 216 -24.00 4.36 -27.90
C SER A 216 -23.25 5.70 -27.84
N PRO A 217 -22.85 6.17 -26.64
CA PRO A 217 -22.09 7.39 -26.51
C PRO A 217 -20.73 7.26 -27.20
N THR A 218 -20.24 8.34 -27.79
CA THR A 218 -18.91 8.35 -28.41
C THR A 218 -17.82 8.00 -27.38
N PRO A 219 -16.90 7.07 -27.71
CA PRO A 219 -15.82 6.70 -26.82
C PRO A 219 -14.96 7.91 -26.47
N ARG A 220 -14.60 8.06 -25.18
CA ARG A 220 -13.59 9.05 -24.79
C ARG A 220 -12.21 8.58 -25.25
N ARG A 221 -11.38 9.54 -25.65
CA ARG A 221 -9.97 9.24 -25.94
C ARG A 221 -9.27 8.81 -24.65
N ALA A 222 -8.41 7.81 -24.75
CA ALA A 222 -7.58 7.40 -23.63
C ALA A 222 -6.72 8.59 -23.15
N PRO A 223 -6.53 8.77 -21.84
CA PRO A 223 -5.72 9.87 -21.29
C PRO A 223 -4.23 9.54 -21.44
N ILE A 224 -3.73 9.49 -22.68
CA ILE A 224 -2.37 9.04 -23.03
C ILE A 224 -1.31 9.85 -22.28
N ALA A 225 -1.47 11.17 -22.17
CA ALA A 225 -0.54 12.03 -21.44
C ALA A 225 -0.44 11.66 -19.95
N ALA A 226 -1.58 11.38 -19.29
CA ALA A 226 -1.59 10.95 -17.90
C ALA A 226 -0.95 9.57 -17.75
N ILE A 227 -1.24 8.62 -18.65
CA ILE A 227 -0.64 7.28 -18.65
C ILE A 227 0.88 7.37 -18.83
N ALA A 228 1.36 8.20 -19.75
CA ALA A 228 2.78 8.41 -19.99
C ALA A 228 3.47 9.02 -18.77
N LEU A 229 2.88 10.07 -18.19
CA LEU A 229 3.40 10.74 -17.00
C LEU A 229 3.49 9.78 -15.80
N LEU A 230 2.42 9.02 -15.53
CA LEU A 230 2.37 8.08 -14.41
C LEU A 230 3.33 6.90 -14.61
N SER A 231 3.47 6.42 -15.85
CA SER A 231 4.47 5.40 -16.19
C SER A 231 5.90 5.91 -15.98
N ILE A 232 6.21 7.14 -16.40
CA ILE A 232 7.52 7.77 -16.16
C ILE A 232 7.77 7.90 -14.65
N LEU A 233 6.78 8.38 -13.90
CA LEU A 233 6.89 8.53 -12.44
C LEU A 233 7.12 7.19 -11.74
N PHE A 234 6.43 6.13 -12.19
CA PHE A 234 6.64 4.77 -11.66
C PHE A 234 8.08 4.28 -11.89
N VAL A 235 8.62 4.46 -13.11
CA VAL A 235 10.00 4.09 -13.43
C VAL A 235 11.01 4.91 -12.64
N LEU A 236 10.77 6.22 -12.47
CA LEU A 236 11.65 7.09 -11.68
C LEU A 236 11.66 6.68 -10.21
N VAL A 237 10.49 6.55 -9.59
CA VAL A 237 10.37 6.16 -8.18
C VAL A 237 10.94 4.76 -7.97
N GLY A 238 10.52 3.79 -8.78
CA GLY A 238 11.02 2.41 -8.71
C GLY A 238 12.53 2.32 -8.93
N GLY A 239 13.06 3.04 -9.93
CA GLY A 239 14.48 3.06 -10.25
C GLY A 239 15.33 3.71 -9.15
N THR A 240 14.83 4.76 -8.47
CA THR A 240 15.52 5.33 -7.31
C THR A 240 15.52 4.38 -6.12
N GLN A 241 14.41 3.70 -5.83
CA GLN A 241 14.35 2.73 -4.73
C GLN A 241 15.20 1.48 -4.99
N ALA A 242 15.34 1.07 -6.24
CA ALA A 242 16.20 -0.03 -6.65
C ALA A 242 17.70 0.34 -6.74
N GLY A 243 18.07 1.60 -6.47
CA GLY A 243 19.45 2.08 -6.61
C GLY A 243 19.97 2.17 -8.06
N ILE A 244 19.08 2.05 -9.05
CA ILE A 244 19.40 2.13 -10.49
C ILE A 244 19.54 3.59 -10.94
N LEU A 245 18.75 4.48 -10.34
CA LEU A 245 18.79 5.92 -10.59
C LEU A 245 19.38 6.65 -9.39
N PRO A 246 20.36 7.56 -9.58
CA PRO A 246 20.90 8.34 -8.47
C PRO A 246 19.79 9.22 -7.86
N PRO A 247 19.73 9.37 -6.53
CA PRO A 247 18.79 10.29 -5.90
C PRO A 247 19.08 11.70 -6.41
N LYS A 248 18.18 12.24 -7.23
CA LYS A 248 18.33 13.57 -7.83
C LYS A 248 17.93 14.69 -6.88
N PHE A 249 18.25 14.60 -5.60
CA PHE A 249 18.37 15.75 -4.69
C PHE A 249 19.42 15.36 -3.65
N GLY A 250 20.46 16.20 -3.55
CA GLY A 250 21.72 15.84 -2.92
C GLY A 250 21.62 15.55 -1.44
N GLU A 251 21.90 14.30 -1.08
CA GLU A 251 22.59 14.00 0.17
C GLU A 251 24.09 14.18 -0.10
N ALA A 252 24.55 15.42 -0.05
CA ALA A 252 25.99 15.67 0.04
C ALA A 252 26.42 15.30 1.46
N SER A 253 27.12 14.18 1.59
CA SER A 253 28.16 14.04 2.61
C SER A 253 29.46 13.75 1.88
N PRO A 254 30.53 14.49 2.24
CA PRO A 254 31.30 14.08 3.42
C PRO A 254 31.65 15.21 4.40
N VAL A 255 31.79 14.78 5.66
CA VAL A 255 32.28 15.42 6.92
C VAL A 255 33.61 16.19 6.71
N PRO A 256 33.88 17.37 7.34
CA PRO A 256 34.37 17.44 8.73
C PRO A 256 33.98 18.68 9.59
N SER A 257 34.25 18.52 10.89
CA SER A 257 34.08 19.43 12.03
C SER A 257 34.26 20.93 11.78
N GLY A 258 33.42 21.74 12.40
CA GLY A 258 33.62 23.19 12.53
C GLY A 258 32.52 23.86 13.34
N ASP A 259 32.87 24.37 14.52
CA ASP A 259 32.09 25.32 15.31
C ASP A 259 31.60 26.50 14.45
N GLY A 260 30.37 26.95 14.69
CA GLY A 260 29.86 28.17 14.05
C GLY A 260 28.35 28.29 14.12
N GLY A 261 27.85 28.82 15.24
CA GLY A 261 26.43 29.07 15.44
C GLY A 261 25.86 30.19 14.57
N SER A 262 24.55 30.11 14.34
CA SER A 262 23.54 31.21 14.26
C SER A 262 22.34 30.75 13.41
N PRO A 263 21.18 31.43 13.48
CA PRO A 263 20.39 31.78 14.65
C PRO A 263 18.98 31.15 14.56
N ALA A 264 18.31 31.03 15.70
CA ALA A 264 16.89 30.69 15.77
C ALA A 264 16.01 31.77 15.11
N PRO A 265 14.85 31.42 14.51
CA PRO A 265 13.73 32.33 14.48
C PRO A 265 12.97 32.23 15.80
N SER A 266 12.83 33.38 16.45
CA SER A 266 12.07 33.60 17.66
C SER A 266 10.62 33.15 17.48
N GLY A 267 10.18 32.26 18.36
CA GLY A 267 8.78 31.90 18.53
C GLY A 267 8.62 31.38 19.95
N ASP A 268 8.37 32.28 20.89
CA ASP A 268 7.96 31.95 22.25
C ASP A 268 6.67 31.12 22.20
N ALA A 269 6.73 29.88 22.66
CA ALA A 269 5.58 29.15 23.14
C ALA A 269 6.01 28.27 24.31
N SER A 270 5.43 28.59 25.47
CA SER A 270 5.63 27.94 26.77
C SER A 270 5.58 26.41 26.68
N ALA A 271 6.55 25.82 27.38
CA ALA A 271 6.67 24.39 27.63
C ALA A 271 5.37 23.78 28.20
N ALA A 272 4.83 22.80 27.48
CA ALA A 272 4.13 21.68 28.10
C ALA A 272 5.17 20.75 28.76
N PRO A 273 4.85 20.04 29.84
CA PRO A 273 5.82 19.15 30.46
C PRO A 273 6.05 17.95 29.52
N SER A 274 7.17 17.94 28.81
CA SER A 274 7.71 16.70 28.29
C SER A 274 7.99 15.81 29.49
N VAL A 275 7.33 14.66 29.56
CA VAL A 275 7.75 13.57 30.45
C VAL A 275 9.13 13.16 29.93
N SER A 276 10.18 13.74 30.50
CA SER A 276 11.55 13.44 30.13
C SER A 276 11.83 12.00 30.57
N CYS A 277 12.18 11.13 29.62
CA CYS A 277 12.56 9.75 29.92
C CYS A 277 13.98 9.67 30.57
N ASP A 278 14.43 10.73 31.25
CA ASP A 278 15.84 11.05 31.57
C ASP A 278 16.42 10.25 32.76
N THR A 279 15.94 9.01 32.97
CA THR A 279 16.44 8.13 34.04
C THR A 279 17.62 7.24 33.62
N ALA A 280 18.18 7.41 32.41
CA ALA A 280 19.30 6.61 31.91
C ALA A 280 20.53 7.48 31.58
N GLY A 281 21.69 7.08 32.09
CA GLY A 281 22.93 7.87 32.10
C GLY A 281 23.51 8.16 30.72
N ALA A 282 24.29 9.24 30.63
CA ALA A 282 24.99 9.67 29.43
C ALA A 282 26.11 8.68 29.02
N LEU A 283 26.58 8.78 27.78
CA LEU A 283 27.81 8.12 27.33
C LEU A 283 28.96 8.46 28.29
N SER A 284 29.69 7.45 28.75
CA SER A 284 30.88 7.64 29.59
C SER A 284 32.10 7.83 28.68
N ALA A 285 32.81 8.94 28.83
CA ALA A 285 33.98 9.26 28.02
C ALA A 285 35.22 8.45 28.47
N ASN A 286 35.20 7.14 28.24
CA ASN A 286 36.34 6.27 28.45
C ASN A 286 36.65 5.51 27.14
N ALA A 287 37.67 5.97 26.41
CA ALA A 287 38.18 5.31 25.22
C ALA A 287 39.07 4.11 25.61
N GLY A 288 38.45 3.04 26.09
CA GLY A 288 39.07 1.72 26.26
C GLY A 288 38.81 0.82 25.06
N ALA A 289 39.64 -0.18 24.82
CA ALA A 289 39.32 -1.24 23.85
C ALA A 289 38.05 -1.99 24.31
N ALA A 290 37.22 -2.44 23.37
CA ALA A 290 36.02 -3.24 23.66
C ALA A 290 36.39 -4.39 24.60
N SER A 291 35.73 -4.42 25.76
CA SER A 291 35.81 -5.55 26.69
C SER A 291 35.41 -6.80 25.90
N GLY A 292 36.11 -7.93 26.08
CA GLY A 292 35.91 -9.17 25.30
C GLY A 292 34.53 -9.84 25.44
N VAL A 293 33.52 -9.10 25.93
CA VAL A 293 32.11 -9.44 26.02
C VAL A 293 31.40 -9.00 24.75
N THR A 294 30.87 -9.96 24.00
CA THR A 294 30.04 -9.71 22.82
C THR A 294 28.56 -9.81 23.18
N VAL A 295 27.83 -8.71 23.07
CA VAL A 295 26.37 -8.66 23.21
C VAL A 295 25.74 -9.08 21.89
N ALA A 296 24.98 -10.18 21.87
CA ALA A 296 24.32 -10.67 20.67
C ALA A 296 22.86 -10.18 20.60
N ILE A 297 22.47 -9.61 19.46
CA ILE A 297 21.10 -9.21 19.14
C ILE A 297 20.73 -9.81 17.79
N VAL A 298 19.54 -10.40 17.69
CA VAL A 298 19.04 -11.00 16.44
C VAL A 298 17.70 -10.38 16.09
N ALA A 299 17.52 -10.03 14.82
CA ALA A 299 16.25 -9.61 14.24
C ALA A 299 15.63 -10.74 13.40
N GLU A 300 14.36 -11.06 13.65
CA GLU A 300 13.58 -12.05 12.90
C GLU A 300 12.08 -11.73 13.02
N GLY A 301 11.37 -11.71 11.89
CA GLY A 301 9.95 -11.40 11.81
C GLY A 301 9.59 -9.97 12.21
N VAL A 302 10.44 -8.98 11.86
CA VAL A 302 10.28 -7.56 12.22
C VAL A 302 10.24 -7.35 13.75
N LYS A 303 11.02 -8.16 14.48
CA LYS A 303 11.16 -8.12 15.94
C LYS A 303 12.58 -8.50 16.35
N TYR A 304 13.02 -7.99 17.50
CA TYR A 304 14.20 -8.55 18.16
C TYR A 304 13.79 -9.85 18.84
N THR A 305 14.58 -10.91 18.66
CA THR A 305 14.27 -12.23 19.25
C THR A 305 14.43 -12.21 20.78
N ALA A 306 15.37 -11.41 21.29
CA ALA A 306 15.56 -11.18 22.72
C ALA A 306 14.87 -9.88 23.14
N ALA A 307 14.01 -9.97 24.17
CA ALA A 307 13.33 -8.80 24.76
C ALA A 307 14.27 -7.96 25.65
N SER A 308 15.35 -8.55 26.14
CA SER A 308 16.36 -7.88 26.95
C SER A 308 17.75 -8.46 26.73
N VAL A 309 18.77 -7.62 26.77
CA VAL A 309 20.19 -8.01 26.74
C VAL A 309 20.96 -7.28 27.84
N GLU A 310 22.11 -7.81 28.23
CA GLU A 310 22.98 -7.23 29.25
C GLU A 310 24.33 -6.82 28.65
N ALA A 311 24.89 -5.71 29.13
CA ALA A 311 26.20 -5.20 28.73
C ALA A 311 26.99 -4.71 29.96
N PRO A 312 28.33 -4.69 29.90
CA PRO A 312 29.15 -4.19 31.01
C PRO A 312 28.99 -2.68 31.20
N ALA A 313 28.86 -2.25 32.45
CA ALA A 313 28.92 -0.83 32.81
C ALA A 313 30.32 -0.23 32.67
N ASP A 314 30.36 1.04 32.27
CA ASP A 314 31.54 1.90 32.23
C ASP A 314 32.72 1.36 31.39
N ALA A 315 32.44 0.41 30.51
CA ALA A 315 33.40 -0.19 29.58
C ALA A 315 32.79 -0.32 28.18
N PRO A 316 33.56 -0.04 27.10
CA PRO A 316 33.12 -0.33 25.74
C PRO A 316 32.90 -1.83 25.55
N PHE A 317 31.98 -2.21 24.67
CA PHE A 317 31.65 -3.62 24.40
C PHE A 317 31.40 -3.86 22.92
N ALA A 318 31.63 -5.10 22.48
CA ALA A 318 31.29 -5.51 21.13
C ALA A 318 29.81 -5.89 21.05
N MET A 319 29.10 -5.48 20.02
CA MET A 319 27.73 -5.91 19.71
C MET A 319 27.73 -6.68 18.40
N SER A 320 27.27 -7.93 18.43
CA SER A 320 26.98 -8.70 17.21
C SER A 320 25.49 -8.60 16.91
N PHE A 321 25.14 -7.99 15.78
CA PHE A 321 23.77 -7.87 15.31
C PHE A 321 23.55 -8.73 14.07
N GLU A 322 22.68 -9.73 14.17
CA GLU A 322 22.28 -10.61 13.07
C GLU A 322 20.88 -10.24 12.58
N ASN A 323 20.75 -9.87 11.31
CA ASN A 323 19.46 -9.75 10.64
C ASN A 323 19.16 -11.07 9.93
N ARG A 324 18.01 -11.69 10.22
CA ARG A 324 17.52 -12.91 9.55
C ARG A 324 16.37 -12.66 8.58
N ASP A 325 15.89 -11.42 8.50
CA ASP A 325 14.78 -11.05 7.62
C ASP A 325 15.28 -10.68 6.22
N ALA A 326 15.11 -11.59 5.27
CA ALA A 326 15.52 -11.38 3.88
C ALA A 326 14.78 -10.18 3.25
N GLY A 327 15.55 -9.20 2.74
CA GLY A 327 15.01 -8.00 2.09
C GLY A 327 14.43 -6.95 3.03
N ILE A 328 14.41 -7.17 4.35
CA ILE A 328 13.92 -6.19 5.33
C ILE A 328 15.11 -5.50 6.00
N PRO A 329 15.23 -4.16 5.94
CA PRO A 329 16.33 -3.44 6.55
C PRO A 329 16.15 -3.29 8.06
N HIS A 330 17.20 -3.63 8.81
CA HIS A 330 17.25 -3.49 10.25
C HIS A 330 18.55 -2.85 10.73
N ASN A 331 18.52 -2.34 11.95
CA ASN A 331 19.67 -1.87 12.71
C ASN A 331 19.39 -2.02 14.22
N VAL A 332 20.33 -1.56 15.02
CA VAL A 332 20.16 -1.34 16.47
C VAL A 332 20.58 0.09 16.77
N ALA A 333 19.70 0.88 17.38
CA ALA A 333 20.00 2.19 17.94
C ALA A 333 19.72 2.16 19.45
N ILE A 334 20.64 2.67 20.27
CA ILE A 334 20.51 2.72 21.73
C ILE A 334 20.04 4.11 22.12
N HIS A 335 19.00 4.19 22.94
CA HIS A 335 18.41 5.42 23.45
C HIS A 335 18.31 5.39 24.98
N VAL A 336 18.22 6.58 25.58
CA VAL A 336 17.81 6.70 26.99
C VAL A 336 16.35 6.30 27.16
N GLY A 337 16.01 5.78 28.34
CA GLY A 337 14.65 5.39 28.70
C GLY A 337 14.42 3.88 28.55
N GLY A 338 13.16 3.51 28.31
CA GLY A 338 12.73 2.11 28.29
C GLY A 338 11.73 1.83 27.16
N PRO A 339 11.28 0.58 26.98
CA PRO A 339 10.38 0.19 25.89
C PRO A 339 9.07 0.99 25.79
N GLY A 340 8.63 1.63 26.88
CA GLY A 340 7.43 2.49 26.90
C GLY A 340 7.69 4.00 26.78
N CYS A 341 8.96 4.43 26.75
CA CYS A 341 9.40 5.83 26.70
C CYS A 341 10.81 5.88 26.07
N VAL A 342 10.87 5.99 24.74
CA VAL A 342 12.14 6.09 23.99
C VAL A 342 12.56 7.56 23.95
N GLY A 343 13.69 7.88 24.58
CA GLY A 343 14.23 9.24 24.63
C GLY A 343 15.34 9.48 23.60
N ALA A 344 16.28 10.38 23.95
CA ALA A 344 17.43 10.74 23.12
C ALA A 344 18.26 9.53 22.69
N GLU A 345 18.68 9.52 21.43
CA GLU A 345 19.61 8.54 20.88
C GLU A 345 21.02 8.76 21.43
N LEU A 346 21.67 7.69 21.85
CA LEU A 346 23.04 7.69 22.36
C LEU A 346 24.01 7.09 21.34
N TRP A 347 23.55 6.13 20.54
CA TRP A 347 24.38 5.40 19.59
C TRP A 347 23.51 4.73 18.53
N GLN A 348 24.04 4.61 17.30
CA GLN A 348 23.34 3.97 16.19
C GLN A 348 24.29 3.10 15.36
N GLY A 349 23.90 1.84 15.14
CA GLY A 349 24.52 0.94 14.17
C GLY A 349 23.99 1.15 12.75
N ALA A 350 24.76 0.69 11.75
CA ALA A 350 24.38 0.79 10.34
C ALA A 350 23.04 0.08 10.04
N ILE A 351 22.22 0.69 9.17
CA ILE A 351 21.02 0.06 8.61
C ILE A 351 21.44 -0.76 7.39
N PHE A 352 21.10 -2.05 7.37
CA PHE A 352 21.39 -2.91 6.22
C PHE A 352 20.22 -3.84 5.88
N PRO A 353 19.95 -4.07 4.58
CA PRO A 353 18.90 -4.96 4.12
C PRO A 353 19.33 -6.43 4.18
N GLY A 354 18.40 -7.31 4.55
CA GLY A 354 18.54 -8.74 4.32
C GLY A 354 19.45 -9.48 5.31
N VAL A 355 19.69 -10.77 5.00
CA VAL A 355 20.38 -11.70 5.88
C VAL A 355 21.88 -11.38 5.95
N ALA A 356 22.32 -10.83 7.07
CA ALA A 356 23.73 -10.53 7.34
C ALA A 356 23.97 -10.33 8.84
N THR A 357 25.25 -10.42 9.23
CA THR A 357 25.68 -10.13 10.60
C THR A 357 26.68 -8.99 10.57
N GLN A 358 26.45 -7.98 11.40
CA GLN A 358 27.38 -6.89 11.63
C GLN A 358 27.91 -6.94 13.06
N THR A 359 29.16 -6.52 13.25
CA THR A 359 29.74 -6.35 14.58
C THR A 359 30.10 -4.90 14.78
N TYR A 360 29.74 -4.34 15.93
CA TYR A 360 29.96 -2.95 16.28
C TYR A 360 30.73 -2.83 17.58
N ASP A 361 31.57 -1.80 17.68
CA ASP A 361 32.12 -1.35 18.95
C ASP A 361 31.23 -0.27 19.53
N VAL A 362 30.56 -0.58 20.64
CA VAL A 362 29.68 0.36 21.34
C VAL A 362 30.49 1.05 22.44
N PRO A 363 30.51 2.41 22.50
CA PRO A 363 31.17 3.15 23.56
C PRO A 363 30.65 2.78 24.96
N ALA A 364 31.45 3.08 25.98
CA ALA A 364 31.06 2.84 27.37
C ALA A 364 29.75 3.57 27.73
N LEU A 365 28.83 2.82 28.36
CA LEU A 365 27.59 3.33 28.92
C LEU A 365 27.66 3.25 30.44
N ALA A 366 27.11 4.25 31.12
CA ALA A 366 26.97 4.18 32.58
C ALA A 366 26.03 3.03 32.98
N ALA A 367 26.20 2.49 34.18
CA ALA A 367 25.26 1.51 34.73
C ALA A 367 23.83 2.06 34.69
N GLY A 368 22.89 1.30 34.14
CA GLY A 368 21.52 1.78 33.92
C GLY A 368 20.68 0.90 33.00
N SER A 369 19.43 1.32 32.81
CA SER A 369 18.51 0.70 31.86
C SER A 369 18.32 1.62 30.66
N TYR A 370 18.51 1.04 29.48
CA TYR A 370 18.40 1.70 28.18
C TYR A 370 17.41 0.93 27.31
N VAL A 371 17.00 1.54 26.21
CA VAL A 371 16.18 0.89 25.19
C VAL A 371 16.98 0.82 23.89
N PHE A 372 16.95 -0.33 23.23
CA PHE A 372 17.44 -0.46 21.88
C PHE A 372 16.28 -0.61 20.90
N VAL A 373 16.35 0.13 19.79
CA VAL A 373 15.24 0.33 18.84
C VAL A 373 15.74 0.12 17.42
N CYS A 374 14.90 -0.45 16.57
CA CYS A 374 15.14 -0.44 15.13
C CYS A 374 14.64 0.89 14.55
N THR A 375 15.52 1.71 14.00
CA THR A 375 15.18 3.03 13.42
C THR A 375 14.14 2.90 12.30
N VAL A 376 14.19 1.82 11.53
CA VAL A 376 13.26 1.55 10.43
C VAL A 376 11.88 1.09 10.93
N HIS A 377 11.83 0.39 12.07
CA HIS A 377 10.62 -0.19 12.63
C HIS A 377 10.43 0.28 14.09
N PRO A 378 9.83 1.46 14.32
CA PRO A 378 9.81 2.09 15.65
C PRO A 378 9.15 1.27 16.78
N ASN A 379 8.33 0.26 16.44
CA ASN A 379 7.71 -0.65 17.41
C ASN A 379 8.60 -1.86 17.79
N MET A 380 9.75 -2.02 17.13
CA MET A 380 10.73 -3.07 17.38
C MET A 380 11.73 -2.56 18.41
N VAL A 381 11.43 -2.84 19.67
CA VAL A 381 12.17 -2.35 20.84
C VAL A 381 12.60 -3.51 21.75
N GLY A 382 13.71 -3.34 22.44
CA GLY A 382 14.17 -4.23 23.50
C GLY A 382 14.89 -3.45 24.61
N THR A 383 15.12 -4.11 25.74
CA THR A 383 15.76 -3.47 26.91
C THR A 383 17.25 -3.81 26.97
N LEU A 384 18.11 -2.81 27.07
CA LEU A 384 19.53 -2.99 27.33
C LEU A 384 19.81 -2.68 28.81
N THR A 385 20.26 -3.67 29.58
CA THR A 385 20.66 -3.48 30.98
C THR A 385 22.18 -3.40 31.05
N VAL A 386 22.70 -2.25 31.48
CA VAL A 386 24.12 -2.01 31.62
C VAL A 386 24.48 -2.13 33.11
N LYS A 387 25.37 -3.07 33.47
CA LYS A 387 25.69 -3.38 34.88
C LYS A 387 27.11 -3.87 35.11
#